data_AF-A0A2P2K264-F1
#
_entry.id   AF-A0A2P2K264-F1
#
_cell.length_a   1.000
_cell.length_b   1.000
_cell.length_c   1.000
_cell.angle_alpha   90.00
_cell.angle_beta   90.00
_cell.angle_gamma   90.00
#
_symmetry.space_group_name_H-M   'P 1'
#
loop_
_entity.id
_entity.type
_entity.pdbx_description
1 polymer ?
#
loop_
_entity_poly.entity_id
_entity_poly.type
_entity_poly.pdbx_seq_one_letter_code
_entity_poly.pdbx_strand_id
1 'polypeptide(L)'
;MSVNPSNQHKTTTKRDRSSQGQKQAQFLASCAYEKHTFWGEQKGFLYHSVMEDYFTGFILHCQGWTSVLCNPSMPAFMGNATTNLNDTLVQGIRWNSGLLEVTLSRFCPFIYGLSRMSLLQTMCYGYFSLQPFYSLPVWCLAVLPQLCLLNDIPIYPKVSSQWFVIFSFIFLISLVRHLGEVLATGGSLQTWLNEQRVWMIKSVTAYTYGSLCAIFKCLGM
;
A
#
# COMPACT_ATOMS: atom_id res chain seq x y z
N MET A 1 39.02 -25.02 49.03
CA MET A 1 38.55 -24.94 47.63
C MET A 1 39.09 -23.66 47.02
N SER A 2 40.18 -23.75 46.25
CA SER A 2 40.78 -22.62 45.54
C SER A 2 39.92 -22.30 44.32
N VAL A 3 39.29 -21.12 44.32
CA VAL A 3 38.56 -20.63 43.15
C VAL A 3 39.59 -20.24 42.11
N ASN A 4 39.61 -20.97 41.00
CA ASN A 4 40.59 -20.81 39.92
C ASN A 4 40.61 -19.34 39.41
N PRO A 5 41.73 -18.61 39.52
CA PRO A 5 41.83 -17.17 39.16
C PRO A 5 41.41 -16.87 37.72
N SER A 6 41.57 -17.86 36.82
CA SER A 6 41.14 -17.80 35.42
C SER A 6 39.63 -17.63 35.26
N ASN A 7 38.83 -18.14 36.20
CA ASN A 7 37.37 -18.02 36.17
C ASN A 7 36.90 -16.65 36.67
N GLN A 8 37.54 -16.07 37.69
CA GLN A 8 37.21 -14.71 38.14
C GLN A 8 37.51 -13.68 37.05
N HIS A 9 38.69 -13.74 36.42
CA HIS A 9 39.02 -12.83 35.32
C HIS A 9 38.04 -12.95 34.15
N LYS A 10 37.70 -14.17 33.71
CA LYS A 10 36.68 -14.39 32.67
C LYS A 10 35.30 -13.84 33.05
N THR A 11 34.93 -13.89 34.33
CA THR A 11 33.62 -13.43 34.80
C THR A 11 33.55 -11.90 34.86
N THR A 12 34.63 -11.24 35.27
CA THR A 12 34.74 -9.77 35.31
C THR A 12 34.75 -9.17 33.90
N THR A 13 35.57 -9.72 32.99
CA THR A 13 35.61 -9.25 31.59
C THR A 13 34.27 -9.45 30.87
N LYS A 14 33.51 -10.51 31.22
CA LYS A 14 32.18 -10.77 30.66
C LYS A 14 31.13 -9.79 31.21
N ARG A 15 31.20 -9.42 32.50
CA ARG A 15 30.37 -8.36 33.11
C ARG A 15 30.65 -7.00 32.48
N ASP A 16 31.91 -6.64 32.27
CA ASP A 16 32.28 -5.36 31.67
C ASP A 16 31.84 -5.25 30.20
N ARG A 17 31.94 -6.35 29.44
CA ARG A 17 31.39 -6.38 28.07
C ARG A 17 29.86 -6.29 28.05
N SER A 18 29.17 -6.94 29.00
CA SER A 18 27.70 -6.83 29.10
C SER A 18 27.25 -5.42 29.50
N SER A 19 27.96 -4.73 30.38
CA SER A 19 27.64 -3.37 30.81
C SER A 19 27.92 -2.35 29.70
N GLN A 20 28.97 -2.57 28.90
CA GLN A 20 29.27 -1.75 27.73
C GLN A 20 28.22 -1.93 26.61
N GLY A 21 27.83 -3.18 26.32
CA GLY A 21 26.76 -3.46 25.35
C GLY A 21 25.43 -2.84 25.76
N GLN A 22 25.09 -2.87 27.05
CA GLN A 22 23.87 -2.23 27.57
C GLN A 22 23.91 -0.70 27.43
N LYS A 23 25.04 -0.06 27.73
CA LYS A 23 25.20 1.39 27.53
C LYS A 23 25.10 1.78 26.06
N GLN A 24 25.66 0.97 25.15
CA GLN A 24 25.53 1.18 23.71
C GLN A 24 24.08 1.03 23.24
N ALA A 25 23.39 -0.02 23.68
CA ALA A 25 21.97 -0.22 23.36
C ALA A 25 21.11 0.97 23.86
N GLN A 26 21.37 1.48 25.06
CA GLN A 26 20.70 2.68 25.59
C GLN A 26 20.97 3.92 24.74
N PHE A 27 22.20 4.10 24.26
CA PHE A 27 22.52 5.20 23.35
C PHE A 27 21.80 5.07 22.01
N LEU A 28 21.79 3.88 21.40
CA LEU A 28 21.11 3.62 20.11
C LEU A 28 19.59 3.80 20.21
N ALA A 29 18.99 3.46 21.35
CA ALA A 29 17.56 3.64 21.61
C ALA A 29 17.19 5.06 22.09
N SER A 30 18.17 5.96 22.24
CA SER A 30 17.91 7.32 22.70
C SER A 30 17.28 8.18 21.60
N CYS A 31 16.46 9.16 21.98
CA CYS A 31 15.85 10.11 21.03
C CYS A 31 16.88 10.99 20.30
N ALA A 32 18.12 11.06 20.81
CA ALA A 32 19.19 11.81 20.21
C ALA A 32 19.91 11.05 19.09
N TYR A 33 19.74 9.71 19.01
CA TYR A 33 20.51 8.89 18.09
C TYR A 33 20.28 9.24 16.63
N GLU A 34 19.02 9.50 16.25
CA GLU A 34 18.69 9.81 14.85
C GLU A 34 19.14 11.22 14.45
N LYS A 35 19.38 12.11 15.42
CA LYS A 35 19.78 13.49 15.18
C LYS A 35 21.12 13.54 14.44
N HIS A 36 21.15 14.24 13.29
CA HIS A 36 22.32 14.35 12.41
C HIS A 36 22.81 13.00 11.83
N THR A 37 21.92 12.02 11.73
CA THR A 37 22.19 10.76 11.02
C THR A 37 21.31 10.63 9.78
N PHE A 38 21.58 9.61 8.96
CA PHE A 38 20.75 9.28 7.79
C PHE A 38 19.63 8.27 8.09
N TRP A 39 19.35 7.98 9.37
CA TRP A 39 18.21 7.16 9.77
C TRP A 39 16.90 7.84 9.37
N GLY A 40 15.95 7.08 8.80
CA GLY A 40 14.70 7.63 8.29
C GLY A 40 14.78 8.25 6.89
N GLU A 41 15.98 8.65 6.45
CA GLU A 41 16.18 9.26 5.12
C GLU A 41 16.76 8.28 4.10
N GLN A 42 17.77 7.51 4.50
CA GLN A 42 18.46 6.54 3.63
C GLN A 42 18.64 5.17 4.28
N LYS A 43 18.49 5.09 5.60
CA LYS A 43 18.70 3.88 6.40
C LYS A 43 17.48 3.56 7.24
N GLY A 44 17.23 2.27 7.43
CA GLY A 44 16.07 1.79 8.18
C GLY A 44 14.77 1.94 7.41
N PHE A 45 13.67 2.10 8.14
CA PHE A 45 12.39 2.50 7.56
C PHE A 45 12.44 3.97 7.14
N LEU A 46 11.93 4.27 5.95
CA LEU A 46 12.01 5.60 5.37
C LEU A 46 10.78 6.45 5.72
N TYR A 47 10.99 7.65 6.26
CA TYR A 47 9.95 8.48 6.88
C TYR A 47 9.17 9.37 5.90
N HIS A 48 9.42 9.25 4.60
CA HIS A 48 8.87 10.14 3.57
C HIS A 48 7.35 10.07 3.43
N SER A 49 6.74 8.94 3.83
CA SER A 49 5.29 8.73 3.70
C SER A 49 4.72 7.96 4.89
N VAL A 50 3.43 8.15 5.16
CA VAL A 50 2.66 7.33 6.11
C VAL A 50 2.47 5.86 5.64
N MET A 51 2.86 5.56 4.40
CA MET A 51 3.01 4.19 3.87
C MET A 51 4.51 3.86 3.76
N GLU A 52 5.19 3.85 4.90
CA GLU A 52 6.64 3.64 5.00
C GLU A 52 7.06 2.24 4.57
N ASP A 53 6.20 1.24 4.75
CA ASP A 53 6.42 -0.14 4.34
C ASP A 53 6.53 -0.28 2.82
N TYR A 54 5.56 0.27 2.10
CA TYR A 54 5.54 0.39 0.65
C TYR A 54 6.73 1.21 0.15
N PHE A 55 6.97 2.38 0.75
CA PHE A 55 8.01 3.30 0.31
C PHE A 55 9.42 2.73 0.52
N THR A 56 9.68 2.13 1.68
CA THR A 56 10.97 1.49 1.98
C THR A 56 11.22 0.32 1.04
N GLY A 57 10.23 -0.55 0.81
CA GLY A 57 10.35 -1.66 -0.13
C GLY A 57 10.60 -1.19 -1.57
N PHE A 58 9.91 -0.11 -1.99
CA PHE A 58 10.12 0.51 -3.30
C PHE A 58 11.56 1.01 -3.48
N ILE A 59 12.10 1.73 -2.49
CA ILE A 59 13.48 2.25 -2.56
C ILE A 59 14.50 1.12 -2.52
N LEU A 60 14.29 0.07 -1.73
CA LEU A 60 15.18 -1.10 -1.73
C LEU A 60 15.20 -1.79 -3.11
N HIS A 61 14.04 -2.00 -3.74
CA HIS A 61 14.00 -2.54 -5.10
C HIS A 61 14.67 -1.61 -6.13
N CYS A 62 14.54 -0.29 -5.99
CA CYS A 62 15.28 0.69 -6.81
C CYS A 62 16.80 0.64 -6.60
N GLN A 63 17.27 0.07 -5.49
CA GLN A 63 18.69 -0.15 -5.20
C GLN A 63 19.18 -1.52 -5.69
N GLY A 64 18.32 -2.30 -6.35
CA GLY A 64 18.68 -3.61 -6.91
C GLY A 64 18.42 -4.80 -5.97
N TRP A 65 17.79 -4.58 -4.83
CA TRP A 65 17.36 -5.70 -3.97
C TRP A 65 16.28 -6.53 -4.66
N THR A 66 16.22 -7.82 -4.33
CA THR A 66 15.19 -8.74 -4.80
C THR A 66 14.44 -9.30 -3.60
N SER A 67 13.11 -9.36 -3.70
CA SER A 67 12.24 -9.98 -2.70
C SER A 67 11.78 -11.36 -3.17
N VAL A 68 11.43 -12.21 -2.20
CA VAL A 68 10.92 -13.57 -2.45
C VAL A 68 9.61 -13.73 -1.70
N LEU A 69 8.56 -14.16 -2.40
CA LEU A 69 7.29 -14.54 -1.80
C LEU A 69 7.31 -16.04 -1.50
N CYS A 70 7.20 -16.40 -0.22
CA CYS A 70 7.02 -17.79 0.21
C CYS A 70 5.56 -18.00 0.63
N ASN A 71 4.84 -18.85 -0.09
CA ASN A 71 3.42 -19.14 0.18
C ASN A 71 3.25 -20.62 0.60
N PRO A 72 3.52 -20.96 1.87
CA PRO A 72 3.33 -22.32 2.38
C PRO A 72 1.84 -22.70 2.38
N SER A 73 1.54 -23.99 2.29
CA SER A 73 0.15 -24.50 2.33
C SER A 73 -0.57 -24.23 3.65
N MET A 74 0.19 -24.14 4.75
CA MET A 74 -0.30 -23.73 6.05
C MET A 74 0.13 -22.29 6.34
N PRO A 75 -0.78 -21.38 6.72
CA PRO A 75 -0.42 -20.01 7.04
C PRO A 75 0.59 -19.96 8.19
N ALA A 76 1.81 -19.51 7.90
CA ALA A 76 2.87 -19.37 8.90
C ALA A 76 2.63 -18.15 9.84
N PHE A 77 1.89 -17.16 9.35
CA PHE A 77 1.52 -15.96 10.10
C PHE A 77 0.00 -15.79 10.03
N MET A 78 -0.65 -15.66 11.18
CA MET A 78 -2.07 -15.35 11.30
C MET A 78 -2.22 -14.10 12.17
N GLY A 79 -2.99 -13.13 11.68
CA GLY A 79 -3.33 -11.91 12.41
C GLY A 79 -4.84 -11.78 12.61
N ASN A 80 -5.24 -10.84 13.45
CA ASN A 80 -6.65 -10.47 13.58
C ASN A 80 -6.98 -9.36 12.58
N ALA A 81 -7.99 -9.58 11.74
CA ALA A 81 -8.45 -8.57 10.78
C ALA A 81 -9.40 -7.58 11.46
N THR A 82 -9.64 -6.45 10.80
CA THR A 82 -10.69 -5.51 11.20
C THR A 82 -12.05 -6.22 11.15
N THR A 83 -12.83 -6.09 12.22
CA THR A 83 -14.15 -6.73 12.34
C THR A 83 -15.30 -5.79 11.96
N ASN A 84 -15.02 -4.51 11.74
CA ASN A 84 -16.00 -3.51 11.35
C ASN A 84 -15.54 -2.68 10.13
N LEU A 85 -16.53 -2.09 9.46
CA LEU A 85 -16.31 -1.32 8.24
C LEU A 85 -15.55 -0.02 8.53
N ASN A 86 -15.82 0.65 9.65
CA ASN A 86 -15.22 1.94 9.97
C ASN A 86 -13.69 1.84 10.05
N ASP A 87 -13.17 0.88 10.82
CA ASP A 87 -11.73 0.66 10.96
C ASP A 87 -11.08 0.31 9.62
N THR A 88 -11.76 -0.49 8.80
CA THR A 88 -11.32 -0.84 7.45
C THR A 88 -11.20 0.40 6.56
N LEU A 89 -12.15 1.34 6.65
CA LEU A 89 -12.13 2.58 5.88
C LEU A 89 -11.05 3.54 6.39
N VAL A 90 -10.91 3.70 7.70
CA VAL A 90 -9.84 4.54 8.30
C VAL A 90 -8.45 4.03 7.89
N GLN A 91 -8.25 2.71 7.94
CA GLN A 91 -7.02 2.08 7.44
C GLN A 91 -6.83 2.36 5.95
N GLY A 92 -7.89 2.23 5.15
CA GLY A 92 -7.87 2.56 3.73
C GLY A 92 -7.50 4.02 3.46
N ILE A 93 -7.99 4.98 4.25
CA ILE A 93 -7.64 6.40 4.13
C ILE A 93 -6.14 6.59 4.33
N ARG A 94 -5.57 6.01 5.39
CA ARG A 94 -4.12 6.06 5.67
C ARG A 94 -3.31 5.53 4.49
N TRP A 95 -3.71 4.37 3.96
CA TRP A 95 -3.03 3.74 2.83
C TRP A 95 -3.04 4.61 1.59
N ASN A 96 -4.21 5.11 1.19
CA ASN A 96 -4.33 5.90 -0.03
C ASN A 96 -3.69 7.28 0.10
N SER A 97 -3.71 7.88 1.29
CA SER A 97 -2.98 9.11 1.57
C SER A 97 -1.47 8.90 1.39
N GLY A 98 -0.89 7.86 1.99
CA GLY A 98 0.54 7.59 1.84
C GLY A 98 0.94 7.22 0.41
N LEU A 99 0.14 6.40 -0.28
CA LEU A 99 0.39 6.09 -1.69
C LEU A 99 0.39 7.34 -2.58
N LEU A 100 -0.56 8.26 -2.35
CA LEU A 100 -0.61 9.50 -3.11
C LEU A 100 0.54 10.45 -2.76
N GLU A 101 0.98 10.52 -1.49
CA GLU A 101 2.18 11.26 -1.10
C GLU A 101 3.43 10.81 -1.88
N VAL A 102 3.62 9.50 -2.04
CA VAL A 102 4.72 8.96 -2.84
C VAL A 102 4.55 9.36 -4.31
N THR A 103 3.35 9.20 -4.87
CA THR A 103 3.04 9.53 -6.27
C THR A 103 3.22 11.02 -6.61
N LEU A 104 2.87 11.92 -5.70
CA LEU A 104 3.02 13.38 -5.88
C LEU A 104 4.45 13.87 -5.60
N SER A 105 5.31 13.01 -5.05
CA SER A 105 6.70 13.35 -4.76
C SER A 105 7.65 13.04 -5.93
N ARG A 106 8.93 13.44 -5.77
CA ARG A 106 10.02 13.03 -6.67
C ARG A 106 10.23 11.51 -6.79
N PHE A 107 9.65 10.74 -5.87
CA PHE A 107 9.75 9.29 -5.83
C PHE A 107 8.58 8.58 -6.54
N CYS A 108 7.81 9.30 -7.36
CA CYS A 108 6.80 8.69 -8.21
C CYS A 108 7.38 7.48 -8.99
N PRO A 109 6.76 6.29 -8.97
CA PRO A 109 7.29 5.09 -9.62
C PRO A 109 7.64 5.30 -11.10
N PHE A 110 6.85 6.07 -11.83
CA PHE A 110 7.07 6.33 -13.26
C PHE A 110 8.24 7.29 -13.55
N ILE A 111 8.67 8.07 -12.56
CA ILE A 111 9.80 8.98 -12.68
C ILE A 111 11.05 8.32 -12.10
N TYR A 112 10.97 7.87 -10.85
CA TYR A 112 12.10 7.35 -10.10
C TYR A 112 12.39 5.88 -10.41
N GLY A 113 11.35 5.05 -10.51
CA GLY A 113 11.47 3.59 -10.69
C GLY A 113 11.85 3.18 -12.10
N LEU A 114 11.37 3.89 -13.12
CA LEU A 114 11.55 3.51 -14.54
C LEU A 114 13.03 3.40 -14.98
N SER A 115 13.93 4.17 -14.35
CA SER A 115 15.38 4.14 -14.62
C SER A 115 16.16 3.18 -13.72
N ARG A 116 15.51 2.59 -12.71
CA ARG A 116 16.17 1.85 -11.61
C ARG A 116 15.68 0.42 -11.45
N MET A 117 14.56 0.07 -12.08
CA MET A 117 13.90 -1.23 -11.97
C MET A 117 13.35 -1.65 -13.34
N SER A 118 12.96 -2.92 -13.46
CA SER A 118 12.30 -3.39 -14.67
C SER A 118 10.96 -2.65 -14.89
N LEU A 119 10.55 -2.52 -16.15
CA LEU A 119 9.28 -1.89 -16.51
C LEU A 119 8.10 -2.57 -15.81
N LEU A 120 8.05 -3.91 -15.82
CA LEU A 120 6.97 -4.67 -15.20
C LEU A 120 6.88 -4.40 -13.69
N GLN A 121 8.01 -4.42 -12.99
CA GLN A 121 8.03 -4.15 -11.56
C GLN A 121 7.65 -2.70 -11.27
N THR A 122 8.08 -1.75 -12.11
CA THR A 122 7.66 -0.35 -12.05
C THR A 122 6.14 -0.22 -12.21
N MET A 123 5.53 -0.97 -13.13
CA MET A 123 4.08 -1.00 -13.29
C MET A 123 3.35 -1.61 -12.07
N CYS A 124 3.91 -2.64 -11.44
CA CYS A 124 3.35 -3.19 -10.19
C CYS A 124 3.32 -2.14 -9.07
N TYR A 125 4.41 -1.38 -8.89
CA TYR A 125 4.44 -0.26 -7.95
C TYR A 125 3.47 0.86 -8.36
N GLY A 126 3.47 1.23 -9.65
CA GLY A 126 2.58 2.25 -10.20
C GLY A 126 1.10 1.93 -10.03
N TYR A 127 0.69 0.66 -10.12
CA TYR A 127 -0.68 0.22 -9.87
C TYR A 127 -1.15 0.62 -8.47
N PHE A 128 -0.35 0.33 -7.44
CA PHE A 128 -0.67 0.73 -6.07
C PHE A 128 -0.59 2.25 -5.89
N SER A 129 0.44 2.88 -6.45
CA SER A 129 0.66 4.31 -6.29
C SER A 129 -0.45 5.16 -6.91
N LEU A 130 -1.05 4.69 -8.02
CA LEU A 130 -2.14 5.37 -8.72
C LEU A 130 -3.54 4.96 -8.23
N GLN A 131 -3.65 3.96 -7.36
CA GLN A 131 -4.93 3.51 -6.80
C GLN A 131 -5.84 4.65 -6.27
N PRO A 132 -5.32 5.70 -5.58
CA PRO A 132 -6.16 6.78 -5.09
C PRO A 132 -6.94 7.53 -6.20
N PHE A 133 -6.38 7.57 -7.42
CA PHE A 133 -7.03 8.23 -8.57
C PHE A 133 -8.27 7.51 -9.09
N TYR A 134 -8.51 6.24 -8.72
CA TYR A 134 -9.77 5.55 -9.05
C TYR A 134 -11.00 6.23 -8.46
N SER A 135 -10.83 7.05 -7.41
CA SER A 135 -11.92 7.83 -6.83
C SER A 135 -12.61 8.75 -7.84
N LEU A 136 -11.85 9.44 -8.71
CA LEU A 136 -12.38 10.40 -9.68
C LEU A 136 -13.36 9.77 -10.70
N PRO A 137 -12.98 8.75 -11.49
CA PRO A 137 -13.91 8.14 -12.44
C PRO A 137 -15.11 7.49 -11.75
N VAL A 138 -14.94 6.94 -10.54
CA VAL A 138 -16.06 6.36 -9.78
C VAL A 138 -17.06 7.45 -9.37
N TRP A 139 -16.59 8.60 -8.87
CA TRP A 139 -17.48 9.74 -8.57
C TRP A 139 -18.18 10.27 -9.82
N CYS A 140 -17.47 10.37 -10.95
CA CYS A 140 -18.09 10.74 -12.23
C CYS A 140 -19.23 9.78 -12.59
N LEU A 141 -18.99 8.47 -12.50
CA LEU A 141 -20.02 7.45 -12.79
C LEU A 141 -21.13 7.37 -11.73
N ALA A 142 -20.88 7.84 -10.51
CA ALA A 142 -21.86 7.89 -9.43
C ALA A 142 -22.77 9.13 -9.47
N VAL A 143 -22.42 10.16 -10.24
CA VAL A 143 -23.15 11.44 -10.29
C VAL A 143 -23.68 11.73 -11.69
N LEU A 144 -22.88 11.54 -12.74
CA LEU A 144 -23.26 11.90 -14.11
C LEU A 144 -24.50 11.15 -14.60
N PRO A 145 -24.63 9.81 -14.43
CA PRO A 145 -25.83 9.10 -14.85
C PRO A 145 -27.13 9.62 -14.24
N GLN A 146 -27.08 10.00 -12.97
CA GLN A 146 -28.21 10.50 -12.21
C GLN A 146 -28.61 11.90 -12.70
N LEU A 147 -27.63 12.78 -12.94
CA LEU A 147 -27.89 14.11 -13.49
C LEU A 147 -28.43 14.03 -14.92
N CYS A 148 -27.86 13.18 -15.76
CA CYS A 148 -28.35 12.99 -17.13
C CYS A 148 -29.75 12.38 -17.16
N LEU A 149 -30.07 11.45 -16.25
CA LEU A 149 -31.40 10.90 -16.11
C LEU A 149 -32.44 11.98 -15.75
N LEU A 150 -32.09 12.93 -14.88
CA LEU A 150 -32.97 14.04 -14.50
C LEU A 150 -33.18 15.07 -15.62
N ASN A 151 -32.26 15.15 -16.57
CA ASN A 151 -32.31 16.12 -17.67
C ASN A 151 -32.69 15.48 -19.02
N ASP A 152 -33.12 14.21 -19.01
CA ASP A 152 -33.43 13.43 -20.21
C ASP A 152 -32.28 13.39 -21.25
N ILE A 153 -31.04 13.42 -20.78
CA ILE A 153 -29.85 13.36 -21.63
C ILE A 153 -29.38 11.90 -21.76
N PRO A 154 -29.41 11.28 -22.95
CA PRO A 154 -28.91 9.93 -23.12
C PRO A 154 -27.37 9.88 -23.08
N ILE A 155 -26.80 9.14 -22.13
CA ILE A 155 -25.35 8.91 -22.03
C ILE A 155 -24.91 7.70 -22.88
N TYR A 156 -25.75 6.67 -22.94
CA TYR A 156 -25.44 5.42 -23.62
C TYR A 156 -26.09 5.35 -25.01
N PRO A 157 -25.48 4.65 -25.98
CA PRO A 157 -26.09 4.44 -27.28
C PRO A 157 -27.41 3.67 -27.17
N LYS A 158 -28.34 3.97 -28.06
CA LYS A 158 -29.61 3.23 -28.18
C LYS A 158 -29.34 1.75 -28.47
N VAL A 159 -30.20 0.87 -27.95
CA VAL A 159 -30.09 -0.60 -28.15
C VAL A 159 -30.11 -0.99 -29.64
N SER A 160 -30.76 -0.20 -30.49
CA SER A 160 -30.76 -0.39 -31.95
C SER A 160 -29.43 -0.06 -32.63
N SER A 161 -28.51 0.62 -31.95
CA SER A 161 -27.20 1.00 -32.49
C SER A 161 -26.20 -0.14 -32.35
N GLN A 162 -25.39 -0.37 -33.39
CA GLN A 162 -24.29 -1.34 -33.36
C GLN A 162 -23.28 -1.03 -32.23
N TRP A 163 -23.13 0.24 -31.87
CA TRP A 163 -22.26 0.67 -30.77
C TRP A 163 -22.67 0.09 -29.42
N PHE A 164 -23.98 -0.09 -29.17
CA PHE A 164 -24.47 -0.66 -27.91
C PHE A 164 -23.91 -2.07 -27.65
N VAL A 165 -23.76 -2.87 -28.71
CA VAL A 165 -23.18 -4.21 -28.63
C VAL A 165 -21.74 -4.14 -28.14
N ILE A 166 -20.95 -3.18 -28.64
CA ILE A 166 -19.54 -3.02 -28.24
C ILE A 166 -19.43 -2.63 -26.76
N PHE A 167 -20.21 -1.64 -26.31
CA PHE A 167 -20.23 -1.23 -24.90
C PHE A 167 -20.67 -2.37 -23.97
N SER A 168 -21.75 -3.07 -24.32
CA SER A 168 -22.27 -4.19 -23.54
C SER A 168 -21.26 -5.33 -23.48
N PHE A 169 -20.59 -5.63 -24.59
CA PHE A 169 -19.56 -6.66 -24.65
C PHE A 169 -18.37 -6.35 -23.73
N ILE A 170 -17.84 -5.11 -23.79
CA ILE A 170 -16.72 -4.68 -22.92
C ILE A 170 -17.10 -4.75 -21.44
N PHE A 171 -18.31 -4.34 -21.09
CA PHE A 171 -18.81 -4.41 -19.72
C PHE A 171 -18.92 -5.87 -19.25
N LEU A 172 -19.58 -6.72 -20.03
CA LEU A 172 -19.78 -8.13 -19.68
C LEU A 172 -18.47 -8.90 -19.59
N ILE A 173 -17.54 -8.71 -20.54
CA ILE A 173 -16.25 -9.42 -20.50
C ILE A 173 -15.41 -9.00 -19.30
N SER A 174 -15.48 -7.74 -18.86
CA SER A 174 -14.81 -7.27 -17.65
C SER A 174 -15.33 -7.98 -16.40
N LEU A 175 -16.66 -8.09 -16.26
CA LEU A 175 -17.29 -8.80 -15.14
C LEU A 175 -16.95 -10.30 -15.14
N VAL A 176 -17.01 -10.93 -16.31
CA VAL A 176 -16.72 -12.36 -16.46
C VAL A 176 -15.24 -12.65 -16.19
N ARG A 177 -14.32 -11.78 -16.60
CA ARG A 177 -12.89 -11.93 -16.31
C ARG A 177 -12.62 -11.86 -14.81
N HIS A 178 -13.15 -10.86 -14.11
CA HIS A 178 -12.97 -10.76 -12.66
C HIS A 178 -13.59 -11.96 -11.93
N LEU A 179 -14.78 -12.41 -12.35
CA LEU A 179 -15.38 -13.62 -11.80
C LEU A 179 -14.49 -14.85 -12.04
N GLY A 180 -13.93 -15.00 -13.24
CA GLY A 180 -13.01 -16.09 -13.59
C GLY A 180 -11.76 -16.11 -12.71
N GLU A 181 -11.17 -14.95 -12.41
CA GLU A 181 -10.01 -14.82 -11.52
C GLU A 181 -10.35 -15.18 -10.06
N VAL A 182 -11.50 -14.73 -9.55
CA VAL A 182 -11.97 -15.09 -8.20
C VAL A 182 -12.19 -16.60 -8.08
N LEU A 183 -12.81 -17.24 -9.08
CA LEU A 183 -13.01 -18.69 -9.08
C LEU A 183 -11.70 -19.46 -9.22
N ALA A 184 -10.76 -18.99 -10.06
CA ALA A 184 -9.45 -19.61 -10.25
C ALA A 184 -8.58 -19.56 -8.99
N THR A 185 -8.78 -18.55 -8.13
CA THR A 185 -8.10 -18.43 -6.83
C THR A 185 -8.80 -19.19 -5.70
N GLY A 186 -9.87 -19.94 -5.98
CA GLY A 186 -10.64 -20.71 -5.01
C GLY A 186 -11.71 -19.91 -4.25
N GLY A 187 -11.96 -18.66 -4.67
CA GLY A 187 -13.05 -17.84 -4.15
C GLY A 187 -14.42 -18.31 -4.62
N SER A 188 -15.47 -17.87 -3.90
CA SER A 188 -16.86 -18.18 -4.25
C SER A 188 -17.52 -17.03 -5.02
N LEU A 189 -18.71 -17.28 -5.60
CA LEU A 189 -19.52 -16.19 -6.18
C LEU A 189 -19.85 -15.10 -5.15
N GLN A 190 -20.05 -15.47 -3.88
CA GLN A 190 -20.26 -14.53 -2.80
C GLN A 190 -19.01 -13.66 -2.56
N THR A 191 -17.82 -14.25 -2.68
CA THR A 191 -16.54 -13.52 -2.60
C THR A 191 -16.47 -12.45 -3.68
N TRP A 192 -16.77 -12.81 -4.93
CA TRP A 192 -16.79 -11.88 -6.06
C TRP A 192 -17.76 -10.70 -5.85
N LEU A 193 -18.99 -10.99 -5.40
CA LEU A 193 -19.98 -9.95 -5.08
C LEU A 193 -19.50 -9.03 -3.95
N ASN A 194 -18.85 -9.59 -2.93
CA ASN A 194 -18.32 -8.83 -1.80
C ASN A 194 -17.13 -7.95 -2.23
N GLU A 195 -16.22 -8.46 -3.06
CA GLU A 195 -15.10 -7.68 -3.60
C GLU A 195 -15.59 -6.47 -4.40
N GLN A 196 -16.57 -6.65 -5.28
CA GLN A 196 -17.19 -5.57 -6.05
C GLN A 196 -17.80 -4.50 -5.13
N ARG A 197 -18.57 -4.92 -4.12
CA ARG A 197 -19.20 -4.00 -3.15
C ARG A 197 -18.16 -3.23 -2.34
N VAL A 198 -17.18 -3.92 -1.78
CA VAL A 198 -16.14 -3.31 -0.95
C VAL A 198 -15.26 -2.38 -1.80
N TRP A 199 -14.94 -2.74 -3.04
CA TRP A 199 -14.21 -1.89 -3.96
C TRP A 199 -14.96 -0.57 -4.23
N MET A 200 -16.28 -0.63 -4.50
CA MET A 200 -17.08 0.58 -4.69
C MET A 200 -17.10 1.47 -3.44
N ILE A 201 -17.36 0.89 -2.26
CA ILE A 201 -17.39 1.62 -0.99
C ILE A 201 -16.04 2.29 -0.74
N LYS A 202 -14.93 1.56 -0.86
CA LYS A 202 -13.57 2.10 -0.68
C LYS A 202 -13.25 3.19 -1.70
N SER A 203 -13.68 3.04 -2.94
CA SER A 203 -13.39 4.00 -4.02
C SER A 203 -14.07 5.35 -3.80
N VAL A 204 -15.32 5.36 -3.35
CA VAL A 204 -16.07 6.58 -3.05
C VAL A 204 -15.62 7.24 -1.74
N THR A 205 -15.18 6.44 -0.76
CA THR A 205 -14.82 6.91 0.58
C THR A 205 -13.30 6.98 0.78
N ALA A 206 -12.66 5.86 1.10
CA ALA A 206 -11.26 5.79 1.49
C ALA A 206 -10.30 6.38 0.44
N TYR A 207 -10.55 6.15 -0.84
CA TYR A 207 -9.69 6.66 -1.92
C TYR A 207 -9.86 8.17 -2.07
N THR A 208 -11.10 8.67 -2.00
CA THR A 208 -11.41 10.11 -2.04
C THR A 208 -10.81 10.85 -0.85
N TYR A 209 -11.12 10.43 0.38
CA TYR A 209 -10.62 11.08 1.59
C TYR A 209 -9.09 10.96 1.69
N GLY A 210 -8.51 9.80 1.40
CA GLY A 210 -7.06 9.63 1.36
C GLY A 210 -6.39 10.56 0.33
N SER A 211 -7.01 10.73 -0.84
CA SER A 211 -6.51 11.65 -1.87
C SER A 211 -6.56 13.11 -1.39
N LEU A 212 -7.70 13.53 -0.82
CA LEU A 212 -7.86 14.88 -0.28
C LEU A 212 -6.84 15.18 0.83
N CYS A 213 -6.63 14.24 1.77
CA CYS A 213 -5.63 14.38 2.83
C CYS A 213 -4.22 14.60 2.27
N ALA A 214 -3.81 13.80 1.28
CA ALA A 214 -2.49 13.97 0.67
C ALA A 214 -2.38 15.29 -0.12
N ILE A 215 -3.42 15.69 -0.86
CA ILE A 215 -3.43 16.97 -1.59
C ILE A 215 -3.34 18.14 -0.61
N PHE A 216 -4.13 18.18 0.46
CA PHE A 216 -4.06 19.24 1.46
C PHE A 216 -2.69 19.31 2.13
N LYS A 217 -2.12 18.15 2.47
CA LYS A 217 -0.74 18.08 2.98
C LYS A 217 0.27 18.65 1.99
N CYS A 218 0.15 18.33 0.71
CA CYS A 218 1.01 18.89 -0.34
C CYS A 218 0.84 20.41 -0.49
N LEU A 219 -0.34 20.95 -0.22
CA LEU A 219 -0.64 22.39 -0.22
C LEU A 219 -0.22 23.09 1.09
N GLY A 220 0.23 22.35 2.10
CA GLY A 220 0.58 22.89 3.41
C GLY A 220 -0.62 23.29 4.28
N MET A 221 -1.80 22.73 4.00
CA MET A 221 -3.04 22.94 4.74
C MET A 221 -3.31 21.84 5.76
#